data_AF-A0A1F3KB57-F1
#
_entry.id   AF-A0A1F3KB57-F1
#
_cell.length_a   1.000
_cell.length_b   1.000
_cell.length_c   1.000
_cell.angle_alpha   90.00
_cell.angle_beta   90.00
_cell.angle_gamma   90.00
#
_symmetry.space_group_name_H-M   'P 1'
#
loop_
_entity.id
_entity.type
_entity.pdbx_description
1 polymer ?
#
loop_
_entity_poly.entity_id
_entity_poly.type
_entity_poly.pdbx_seq_one_letter_code
_entity_poly.pdbx_strand_id
1 'polypeptide(L)'
;MTENIKTQTDSVVSANNGTIEELVIDTILERNNPKNLDLNNHQLFIDTTRNSIFYQEILNWKPNDFDSSGVNYYLSEISRDYKLKPLNIENFPKIWITLEKLNNKFVVYYSCDGITPRFEIADKSLNFYAVEPDVDALSKVVENSKDRIKIELRTIEQKSQSKKALLTIRKTKYRDVYLLSIQYDTWEMQKIVTPVEKIANFDMVVNYCNKVKILEYNRFDETNYKEY
;
A
#
# COMPACT_ATOMS: atom_id res chain seq x y z
N MET A 1 -17.75 -22.71 -27.35
CA MET A 1 -16.75 -22.11 -28.25
C MET A 1 -15.85 -21.29 -27.38
N THR A 2 -14.64 -21.78 -27.16
CA THR A 2 -13.61 -21.15 -26.33
C THR A 2 -12.76 -20.31 -27.26
N GLU A 3 -12.97 -19.00 -27.29
CA GLU A 3 -12.08 -18.09 -28.01
C GLU A 3 -10.81 -17.91 -27.18
N ASN A 4 -9.70 -18.42 -27.71
CA ASN A 4 -8.36 -18.05 -27.28
C ASN A 4 -8.14 -16.59 -27.69
N ILE A 5 -8.21 -15.69 -26.71
CA ILE A 5 -7.82 -14.29 -26.89
C ILE A 5 -6.29 -14.29 -26.99
N LYS A 6 -5.78 -13.87 -28.14
CA LYS A 6 -4.33 -13.67 -28.35
C LYS A 6 -3.88 -12.49 -27.50
N THR A 7 -3.03 -12.75 -26.51
CA THR A 7 -2.25 -11.73 -25.81
C THR A 7 -1.34 -11.02 -26.81
N GLN A 8 -1.43 -9.69 -26.84
CA GLN A 8 -0.51 -8.84 -27.59
C GLN A 8 0.65 -8.50 -26.66
N THR A 9 1.78 -9.17 -26.87
CA THR A 9 2.98 -9.06 -26.05
C THR A 9 3.98 -8.10 -26.70
N ASP A 10 4.46 -7.13 -25.94
CA ASP A 10 5.61 -6.32 -26.34
C ASP A 10 6.90 -6.96 -25.79
N SER A 11 7.98 -6.94 -26.56
CA SER A 11 9.29 -7.44 -26.11
C SER A 11 10.25 -6.33 -25.76
N VAL A 12 10.92 -6.47 -24.60
CA VAL A 12 12.02 -5.59 -24.17
C VAL A 12 13.28 -6.40 -24.03
N VAL A 13 14.37 -5.91 -24.65
CA VAL A 13 15.68 -6.57 -24.63
C VAL A 13 16.44 -6.15 -23.37
N SER A 14 16.75 -7.10 -22.49
CA SER A 14 17.66 -6.91 -21.36
C SER A 14 18.97 -7.64 -21.60
N ALA A 15 20.10 -6.95 -21.49
CA ALA A 15 21.42 -7.54 -21.66
C ALA A 15 22.00 -7.96 -20.30
N ASN A 16 21.94 -9.24 -19.97
CA ASN A 16 22.73 -9.83 -18.89
C ASN A 16 23.51 -11.05 -19.42
N ASN A 17 24.83 -11.02 -19.24
CA ASN A 17 25.75 -12.16 -19.49
C ASN A 17 25.61 -12.88 -20.85
N GLY A 18 25.62 -12.15 -21.96
CA GLY A 18 25.83 -12.74 -23.29
C GLY A 18 24.69 -13.60 -23.83
N THR A 19 23.55 -13.65 -23.16
CA THR A 19 22.32 -14.29 -23.65
C THR A 19 21.24 -13.23 -23.71
N ILE A 20 20.69 -12.98 -24.91
CA ILE A 20 19.54 -12.10 -25.08
C ILE A 20 18.30 -12.91 -24.67
N GLU A 21 17.83 -12.74 -23.44
CA GLU A 21 16.48 -13.19 -23.09
C GLU A 21 15.50 -12.12 -23.56
N GLU A 22 14.63 -12.49 -24.52
CA GLU A 22 13.51 -11.66 -24.92
C GLU A 22 12.50 -11.63 -23.77
N LEU A 23 12.33 -10.47 -23.13
CA LEU A 23 11.40 -10.33 -22.02
C LEU A 23 10.01 -10.04 -22.57
N VAL A 24 9.10 -10.98 -22.36
CA VAL A 24 7.69 -10.86 -22.75
C VAL A 24 6.97 -9.98 -21.73
N ILE A 25 6.49 -8.81 -22.16
CA ILE A 25 5.68 -7.90 -21.33
C ILE A 25 4.22 -8.06 -21.68
N ASP A 26 3.44 -8.53 -20.72
CA ASP A 26 1.99 -8.44 -20.76
C ASP A 26 1.51 -7.00 -20.52
N THR A 27 0.63 -6.52 -21.41
CA THR A 27 0.07 -5.15 -21.40
C THR A 27 -1.45 -5.13 -21.26
N ILE A 28 -2.09 -6.30 -21.26
CA ILE A 28 -3.55 -6.43 -21.32
C ILE A 28 -4.08 -6.79 -19.94
N LEU A 29 -4.76 -5.84 -19.30
CA LEU A 29 -5.38 -6.10 -18.01
C LEU A 29 -6.68 -6.92 -18.19
N GLU A 30 -6.62 -8.21 -17.88
CA GLU A 30 -7.77 -9.13 -17.91
C GLU A 30 -7.94 -9.92 -16.60
N ARG A 31 -9.13 -10.46 -16.36
CA ARG A 31 -9.37 -11.32 -15.19
C ARG A 31 -8.72 -12.68 -15.41
N ASN A 32 -7.84 -13.08 -14.50
CA ASN A 32 -7.19 -14.39 -14.60
C ASN A 32 -6.99 -15.04 -13.23
N ASN A 33 -6.83 -16.36 -13.24
CA ASN A 33 -6.39 -17.11 -12.08
C ASN A 33 -4.87 -17.26 -12.15
N PRO A 34 -4.12 -16.86 -11.11
CA PRO A 34 -2.66 -17.01 -11.06
C PRO A 34 -2.15 -18.40 -11.43
N LYS A 35 -2.91 -19.46 -11.15
CA LYS A 35 -2.53 -20.84 -11.46
C LYS A 35 -2.47 -21.15 -12.96
N ASN A 36 -3.10 -20.32 -13.79
CA ASN A 36 -3.12 -20.46 -15.24
C ASN A 36 -2.07 -19.58 -15.95
N LEU A 37 -1.32 -18.79 -15.18
CA LEU A 37 -0.34 -17.85 -15.71
C LEU A 37 1.07 -18.41 -15.61
N ASP A 38 1.93 -18.02 -16.55
CA ASP A 38 3.35 -18.30 -16.47
C ASP A 38 4.07 -17.19 -15.67
N LEU A 39 4.18 -17.41 -14.36
CA LEU A 39 4.89 -16.51 -13.44
C LEU A 39 6.43 -16.56 -13.61
N ASN A 40 6.95 -17.20 -14.66
CA ASN A 40 8.35 -17.00 -15.06
C ASN A 40 8.54 -15.73 -15.90
N ASN A 41 7.44 -15.16 -16.41
CA ASN A 41 7.39 -13.94 -17.20
C ASN A 41 6.60 -12.85 -16.47
N HIS A 42 6.67 -11.62 -17.00
CA HIS A 42 5.81 -10.53 -16.54
C HIS A 42 4.34 -10.85 -16.78
N GLN A 43 3.48 -10.54 -15.81
CA GLN A 43 2.03 -10.74 -15.92
C GLN A 43 1.27 -9.51 -15.44
N LEU A 44 0.27 -9.07 -16.21
CA LEU A 44 -0.61 -7.97 -15.83
C LEU A 44 -2.06 -8.43 -15.85
N PHE A 45 -2.68 -8.62 -14.68
CA PHE A 45 -4.02 -9.21 -14.64
C PHE A 45 -4.81 -8.79 -13.39
N ILE A 46 -6.11 -9.09 -13.38
CA ILE A 46 -7.01 -8.89 -12.25
C ILE A 46 -7.21 -10.25 -11.56
N ASP A 47 -6.67 -10.39 -10.37
CA ASP A 47 -6.85 -11.56 -9.52
C ASP A 47 -8.12 -11.49 -8.68
N THR A 48 -9.05 -12.40 -8.99
CA THR A 48 -10.30 -12.60 -8.23
C THR A 48 -10.22 -13.77 -7.25
N THR A 49 -9.10 -14.48 -7.22
CA THR A 49 -8.88 -15.67 -6.42
C THR A 49 -8.39 -15.25 -5.03
N ARG A 50 -9.33 -15.00 -4.11
CA ARG A 50 -9.05 -14.37 -2.79
C ARG A 50 -8.03 -15.10 -1.89
N ASN A 51 -7.68 -16.33 -2.23
CA ASN A 51 -6.68 -17.15 -1.55
C ASN A 51 -5.43 -17.43 -2.41
N SER A 52 -5.19 -16.64 -3.45
CA SER A 52 -3.99 -16.77 -4.28
C SER A 52 -2.72 -16.39 -3.52
N ILE A 53 -1.58 -16.68 -4.14
CA ILE A 53 -0.27 -16.32 -3.62
C ILE A 53 -0.17 -14.80 -3.34
N PHE A 54 -0.73 -13.95 -4.20
CA PHE A 54 -0.61 -12.50 -4.08
C PHE A 54 -1.36 -11.94 -2.87
N TYR A 55 -2.58 -12.43 -2.60
CA TYR A 55 -3.29 -12.08 -1.36
C TYR A 55 -2.52 -12.57 -0.12
N GLN A 56 -1.97 -13.79 -0.17
CA GLN A 56 -1.19 -14.33 0.95
C GLN A 56 0.10 -13.56 1.17
N GLU A 57 0.79 -13.12 0.13
CA GLU A 57 1.99 -12.29 0.23
C GLU A 57 1.68 -10.95 0.90
N ILE A 58 0.56 -10.29 0.56
CA ILE A 58 0.15 -9.06 1.26
C ILE A 58 -0.19 -9.33 2.73
N LEU A 59 -0.93 -10.40 3.03
CA LEU A 59 -1.34 -10.74 4.41
C LEU A 59 -0.16 -11.13 5.29
N ASN A 60 0.84 -11.81 4.73
CA ASN A 60 1.99 -12.33 5.46
C ASN A 60 3.20 -11.40 5.41
N TRP A 61 3.11 -10.28 4.69
CA TRP A 61 4.19 -9.31 4.60
C TRP A 61 4.59 -8.79 5.98
N LYS A 62 5.89 -8.62 6.18
CA LYS A 62 6.48 -8.02 7.38
C LYS A 62 7.62 -7.08 6.97
N PRO A 63 7.89 -6.03 7.77
CA PRO A 63 9.03 -5.16 7.56
C PRO A 63 10.33 -5.96 7.50
N ASN A 64 11.19 -5.64 6.53
CA ASN A 64 12.54 -6.20 6.45
C ASN A 64 13.53 -5.36 7.28
N ASP A 65 14.83 -5.67 7.18
CA ASP A 65 15.87 -4.96 7.93
C ASP A 65 16.02 -3.48 7.50
N PHE A 66 15.79 -3.19 6.22
CA PHE A 66 15.82 -1.82 5.69
C PHE A 66 14.65 -1.01 6.26
N ASP A 67 13.44 -1.59 6.21
CA ASP A 67 12.24 -0.99 6.81
C ASP A 67 12.43 -0.71 8.29
N SER A 68 12.92 -1.71 9.02
CA SER A 68 13.15 -1.63 10.47
C SER A 68 14.21 -0.59 10.82
N SER A 69 15.28 -0.48 10.03
CA SER A 69 16.34 0.51 10.22
C SER A 69 15.82 1.92 9.99
N GLY A 70 15.04 2.16 8.93
CA GLY A 70 14.44 3.46 8.67
C GLY A 70 13.45 3.86 9.76
N VAL A 71 12.62 2.92 10.22
CA VAL A 71 11.69 3.15 11.34
C VAL A 71 12.45 3.57 12.61
N ASN A 72 13.51 2.84 12.96
CA ASN A 72 14.31 3.14 14.15
C ASN A 72 15.03 4.48 14.03
N TYR A 73 15.54 4.81 12.85
CA TYR A 73 16.19 6.10 12.60
C TYR A 73 15.23 7.27 12.89
N TYR A 74 14.06 7.29 12.24
CA TYR A 74 13.11 8.40 12.42
C TYR A 74 12.55 8.48 13.84
N LEU A 75 12.27 7.34 14.48
CA LEU A 75 11.86 7.34 15.88
C LEU A 75 12.95 7.87 16.81
N SER A 76 14.22 7.57 16.53
CA SER A 76 15.34 8.10 17.32
C SER A 76 15.42 9.62 17.19
N GLU A 77 15.25 10.17 15.99
CA GLU A 77 15.24 11.62 15.74
C GLU A 77 14.08 12.30 16.47
N ILE A 78 12.86 11.77 16.37
CA ILE A 78 11.69 12.30 17.09
C ILE A 78 11.90 12.22 18.60
N SER A 79 12.55 11.15 19.09
CA SER A 79 12.74 10.92 20.51
C SER A 79 13.72 11.88 21.20
N ARG A 80 14.53 12.62 20.43
CA ARG A 80 15.45 13.64 20.96
C ARG A 80 14.70 14.76 21.68
N ASP A 81 13.56 15.16 21.13
CA ASP A 81 12.75 16.26 21.65
C ASP A 81 11.46 15.78 22.34
N TYR A 82 11.12 14.49 22.21
CA TYR A 82 9.86 13.95 22.71
C TYR A 82 10.00 12.56 23.32
N LYS A 83 9.56 12.41 24.59
CA LYS A 83 9.56 11.11 25.25
C LYS A 83 8.45 10.21 24.70
N LEU A 84 8.83 9.19 23.93
CA LEU A 84 7.93 8.18 23.39
C LEU A 84 7.23 7.41 24.53
N LYS A 85 5.91 7.32 24.46
CA LYS A 85 5.08 6.53 25.38
C LYS A 85 4.17 5.62 24.56
N PRO A 86 4.03 4.33 24.92
CA PRO A 86 3.04 3.47 24.30
C PRO A 86 1.64 4.06 24.44
N LEU A 87 0.86 4.03 23.37
CA LEU A 87 -0.57 4.29 23.37
C LEU A 87 -1.30 2.98 23.11
N ASN A 88 -2.22 2.64 24.00
CA ASN A 88 -3.11 1.51 23.78
C ASN A 88 -4.29 1.98 22.92
N ILE A 89 -4.39 1.43 21.72
CA ILE A 89 -5.51 1.66 20.80
C ILE A 89 -6.24 0.33 20.65
N GLU A 90 -7.22 0.14 21.51
CA GLU A 90 -8.06 -1.06 21.48
C GLU A 90 -9.16 -0.92 20.42
N ASN A 91 -9.57 -2.06 19.88
CA ASN A 91 -10.72 -2.20 18.99
C ASN A 91 -10.65 -1.40 17.67
N PHE A 92 -9.43 -1.08 17.21
CA PHE A 92 -9.20 -0.46 15.91
C PHE A 92 -8.17 -1.26 15.11
N PRO A 93 -8.35 -1.46 13.78
CA PRO A 93 -7.36 -2.18 12.98
C PRO A 93 -5.99 -1.49 13.01
N LYS A 94 -4.92 -2.28 13.12
CA LYS A 94 -3.55 -1.77 13.21
C LYS A 94 -2.87 -1.60 11.87
N ILE A 95 -3.14 -2.48 10.92
CA ILE A 95 -2.44 -2.49 9.62
C ILE A 95 -3.44 -2.16 8.51
N TRP A 96 -3.08 -1.16 7.71
CA TRP A 96 -3.88 -0.61 6.64
C TRP A 96 -3.11 -0.67 5.34
N ILE A 97 -3.81 -0.85 4.23
CA ILE A 97 -3.25 -0.84 2.89
C ILE A 97 -4.07 0.08 2.00
N THR A 98 -3.37 0.75 1.08
CA THR A 98 -4.00 1.61 0.09
C THR A 98 -4.87 0.83 -0.90
N LEU A 99 -5.94 1.49 -1.34
CA LEU A 99 -6.80 1.05 -2.42
C LEU A 99 -6.69 2.03 -3.58
N GLU A 100 -6.64 1.49 -4.79
CA GLU A 100 -6.77 2.24 -6.03
C GLU A 100 -8.21 2.13 -6.56
N LYS A 101 -8.52 2.92 -7.57
CA LYS A 101 -9.83 2.89 -8.25
C LYS A 101 -9.65 2.47 -9.70
N LEU A 102 -10.42 1.49 -10.15
CA LEU A 102 -10.42 1.01 -11.54
C LEU A 102 -11.86 0.84 -12.01
N ASN A 103 -12.25 1.54 -13.06
CA ASN A 103 -13.62 1.48 -13.61
C ASN A 103 -14.69 1.69 -12.53
N ASN A 104 -14.50 2.72 -11.69
CA ASN A 104 -15.31 3.08 -10.54
C ASN A 104 -15.41 2.05 -9.41
N LYS A 105 -14.50 1.06 -9.36
CA LYS A 105 -14.43 0.07 -8.28
C LYS A 105 -13.12 0.17 -7.52
N PHE A 106 -13.17 -0.06 -6.22
CA PHE A 106 -11.96 -0.18 -5.41
C PHE A 106 -11.25 -1.50 -5.68
N VAL A 107 -9.93 -1.41 -5.87
CA VAL A 107 -9.05 -2.56 -6.09
C VAL A 107 -7.80 -2.42 -5.22
N VAL A 108 -7.21 -3.55 -4.85
CA VAL A 108 -5.85 -3.59 -4.31
C VAL A 108 -4.89 -3.60 -5.48
N TYR A 109 -3.76 -2.92 -5.36
CA TYR A 109 -2.69 -2.97 -6.36
C TYR A 109 -1.48 -3.72 -5.82
N TYR A 110 -1.10 -4.81 -6.48
CA TYR A 110 0.15 -5.53 -6.26
C TYR A 110 1.15 -5.04 -7.32
N SER A 111 2.04 -4.15 -6.93
CA SER A 111 3.03 -3.53 -7.83
C SER A 111 4.16 -4.49 -8.18
N CYS A 112 4.82 -4.19 -9.30
CA CYS A 112 6.04 -4.91 -9.69
C CYS A 112 7.20 -4.48 -8.78
N ASP A 113 7.26 -3.20 -8.47
CA ASP A 113 8.27 -2.60 -7.62
C ASP A 113 7.78 -2.38 -6.18
N GLY A 114 8.66 -2.71 -5.25
CA GLY A 114 8.48 -2.46 -3.83
C GLY A 114 7.24 -3.14 -3.26
N ILE A 115 6.49 -2.37 -2.47
CA ILE A 115 5.30 -2.84 -1.77
C ILE A 115 4.16 -1.87 -2.01
N THR A 116 2.94 -2.39 -2.05
CA THR A 116 1.74 -1.57 -1.94
C THR A 116 1.84 -0.71 -0.68
N PRO A 117 1.63 0.63 -0.76
CA PRO A 117 1.75 1.49 0.40
C PRO A 117 0.86 1.02 1.56
N ARG A 118 1.48 0.86 2.73
CA ARG A 118 0.88 0.35 3.97
C ARG A 118 1.15 1.28 5.14
N PHE A 119 0.22 1.25 6.10
CA PHE A 119 0.33 2.02 7.34
C PHE A 119 0.14 1.07 8.51
N GLU A 120 1.04 1.12 9.48
CA GLU A 120 0.95 0.35 10.72
C GLU A 120 0.87 1.29 11.93
N ILE A 121 -0.20 1.17 12.69
CA ILE A 121 -0.35 1.79 14.02
C ILE A 121 0.27 0.83 15.04
N ALA A 122 1.56 1.00 15.30
CA ALA A 122 2.29 0.31 16.35
C ALA A 122 2.07 1.00 17.71
N ASP A 123 2.59 0.41 18.79
CA ASP A 123 2.32 0.91 20.15
C ASP A 123 2.82 2.34 20.37
N LYS A 124 3.90 2.76 19.69
CA LYS A 124 4.52 4.09 19.87
C LYS A 124 4.53 4.92 18.60
N SER A 125 4.14 4.35 17.45
CA SER A 125 4.38 4.97 16.16
C SER A 125 3.30 4.64 15.13
N LEU A 126 3.17 5.54 14.17
CA LEU A 126 2.53 5.29 12.89
C LEU A 126 3.66 5.07 11.88
N ASN A 127 3.82 3.84 11.42
CA ASN A 127 4.82 3.47 10.42
C ASN A 127 4.18 3.47 9.04
N PHE A 128 4.92 3.95 8.05
CA PHE A 128 4.55 4.01 6.66
C PHE A 128 5.54 3.15 5.89
N TYR A 129 5.03 2.19 5.14
CA TYR A 129 5.83 1.28 4.35
C TYR A 129 5.46 1.46 2.88
N ALA A 130 6.42 1.93 2.09
CA ALA A 130 6.33 2.06 0.64
C ALA A 130 7.72 1.70 0.06
N VAL A 131 8.22 2.45 -0.93
CA VAL A 131 9.61 2.28 -1.40
C VAL A 131 10.61 2.61 -0.29
N GLU A 132 10.32 3.63 0.52
CA GLU A 132 11.10 3.99 1.70
C GLU A 132 10.20 3.98 2.94
N PRO A 133 10.69 3.46 4.07
CA PRO A 133 9.96 3.52 5.33
C PRO A 133 9.95 4.95 5.88
N ASP A 134 8.84 5.35 6.48
CA ASP A 134 8.71 6.62 7.17
C ASP A 134 7.91 6.45 8.46
N VAL A 135 8.11 7.34 9.43
CA VAL A 135 7.49 7.22 10.76
C VAL A 135 7.14 8.56 11.37
N ASP A 136 5.99 8.56 12.05
CA ASP A 136 5.66 9.56 13.06
C ASP A 136 5.37 8.86 14.40
N ALA A 137 5.70 9.50 15.53
CA ALA A 137 5.43 8.97 16.86
C ALA A 137 4.00 9.28 17.30
N LEU A 138 3.32 8.32 17.94
CA LEU A 138 2.02 8.58 18.53
C LEU A 138 2.17 9.45 19.78
N SER A 139 1.37 10.51 19.87
CA SER A 139 1.38 11.43 21.02
C SER A 139 0.16 11.26 21.91
N LYS A 140 -1.03 11.34 21.31
CA LYS A 140 -2.30 11.31 22.07
C LYS A 140 -3.45 10.85 21.18
N VAL A 141 -4.26 9.93 21.69
CA VAL A 141 -5.55 9.59 21.09
C VAL A 141 -6.54 10.70 21.42
N VAL A 142 -7.03 11.38 20.39
CA VAL A 142 -8.06 12.43 20.50
C VAL A 142 -9.45 11.84 20.41
N GLU A 143 -9.62 10.82 19.56
CA GLU A 143 -10.86 10.11 19.32
C GLU A 143 -10.57 8.65 18.99
N ASN A 144 -11.32 7.71 19.57
CA ASN A 144 -11.27 6.30 19.19
C ASN A 144 -12.70 5.73 19.24
N SER A 145 -13.24 5.43 18.08
CA SER A 145 -14.57 4.85 17.90
C SER A 145 -14.53 3.78 16.81
N LYS A 146 -15.63 3.03 16.68
CA LYS A 146 -15.79 2.01 15.63
C LYS A 146 -15.65 2.58 14.21
N ASP A 147 -15.96 3.85 14.01
CA ASP A 147 -16.07 4.47 12.69
C ASP A 147 -14.96 5.50 12.42
N ARG A 148 -14.24 5.92 13.45
CA ARG A 148 -13.21 6.93 13.34
C ARG A 148 -12.17 6.81 14.45
N ILE A 149 -10.91 6.98 14.08
CA ILE A 149 -9.81 7.28 15.01
C ILE A 149 -9.20 8.63 14.66
N LYS A 150 -8.74 9.34 15.68
CA LYS A 150 -8.00 10.59 15.56
C LYS A 150 -6.85 10.59 16.54
N ILE A 151 -5.62 10.75 16.06
CA ILE A 151 -4.40 10.67 16.87
C ILE A 151 -3.50 11.86 16.57
N GLU A 152 -3.12 12.59 17.61
CA GLU A 152 -2.02 13.56 17.53
C GLU A 152 -0.69 12.81 17.42
N LEU A 153 0.12 13.21 16.46
CA LEU A 153 1.42 12.65 16.18
C LEU A 153 2.53 13.66 16.47
N ARG A 154 3.74 13.15 16.73
CA ARG A 154 4.99 13.91 16.70
C ARG A 154 5.82 13.47 15.53
N THR A 155 6.42 14.44 14.86
CA THR A 155 7.22 14.22 13.66
C THR A 155 8.48 15.07 13.71
N ILE A 156 9.32 14.94 12.67
CA ILE A 156 10.54 15.72 12.49
C ILE A 156 10.25 17.07 11.82
N GLU A 157 11.14 18.03 12.01
CA GLU A 157 10.98 19.41 11.50
C GLU A 157 10.86 19.46 9.97
N GLN A 158 11.50 18.52 9.28
CA GLN A 158 11.47 18.40 7.82
C GLN A 158 10.06 18.14 7.27
N LYS A 159 9.17 17.51 8.05
CA LYS A 159 7.76 17.28 7.65
C LYS A 159 6.83 18.38 8.14
N SER A 160 7.11 18.93 9.33
CA SER A 160 6.30 19.95 10.00
C SER A 160 7.18 20.83 10.88
N GLN A 161 7.13 22.14 10.65
CA GLN A 161 7.77 23.16 11.49
C GLN A 161 7.29 23.08 12.95
N SER A 162 6.02 22.75 13.19
CA SER A 162 5.51 22.59 14.55
C SER A 162 5.87 21.23 15.19
N LYS A 163 6.53 20.33 14.44
CA LYS A 163 6.85 18.94 14.83
C LYS A 163 5.61 18.16 15.27
N LYS A 164 4.44 18.49 14.70
CA LYS A 164 3.16 17.87 14.99
C LYS A 164 2.45 17.47 13.71
N ALA A 165 1.68 16.41 13.81
CA ALA A 165 0.74 16.03 12.77
C ALA A 165 -0.53 15.46 13.40
N LEU A 166 -1.55 15.27 12.58
CA LEU A 166 -2.82 14.73 13.02
C LEU A 166 -3.27 13.63 12.07
N LEU A 167 -3.25 12.39 12.55
CA LEU A 167 -3.85 11.25 11.85
C LEU A 167 -5.35 11.25 12.07
N THR A 168 -6.11 11.06 11.01
CA THR A 168 -7.52 10.63 11.05
C THR A 168 -7.71 9.43 10.13
N ILE A 169 -8.33 8.36 10.63
CA ILE A 169 -8.87 7.30 9.78
C ILE A 169 -10.35 7.22 10.06
N ARG A 170 -11.18 7.37 9.03
CA ARG A 170 -12.65 7.35 9.16
C ARG A 170 -13.30 6.46 8.11
N LYS A 171 -14.40 5.82 8.46
CA LYS A 171 -15.23 5.08 7.51
C LYS A 171 -15.80 6.00 6.44
N THR A 172 -15.91 5.44 5.24
CA THR A 172 -16.69 6.02 4.15
C THR A 172 -18.06 5.35 4.07
N LYS A 173 -18.90 5.78 3.13
CA LYS A 173 -20.17 5.09 2.81
C LYS A 173 -19.97 3.71 2.18
N TYR A 174 -18.76 3.39 1.70
CA TYR A 174 -18.46 2.12 1.05
C TYR A 174 -17.97 1.11 2.08
N ARG A 175 -18.45 -0.14 1.95
CA ARG A 175 -18.09 -1.22 2.87
C ARG A 175 -16.59 -1.48 2.84
N ASP A 176 -15.99 -1.60 4.03
CA ASP A 176 -14.56 -1.87 4.26
C ASP A 176 -13.60 -0.81 3.67
N VAL A 177 -14.12 0.36 3.27
CA VAL A 177 -13.33 1.46 2.70
C VAL A 177 -13.31 2.64 3.66
N TYR A 178 -12.11 3.15 3.91
CA TYR A 178 -11.84 4.22 4.86
C TYR A 178 -11.03 5.32 4.19
N LEU A 179 -11.21 6.56 4.66
CA LEU A 179 -10.33 7.67 4.33
C LEU A 179 -9.30 7.81 5.46
N LEU A 180 -8.03 7.64 5.11
CA LEU A 180 -6.90 8.02 5.94
C LEU A 180 -6.46 9.42 5.52
N SER A 181 -6.29 10.29 6.51
CA SER A 181 -5.75 11.64 6.36
C SER A 181 -4.67 11.89 7.40
N ILE A 182 -3.56 12.50 6.98
CA ILE A 182 -2.55 13.03 7.89
C ILE A 182 -2.34 14.49 7.55
N GLN A 183 -2.67 15.34 8.50
CA GLN A 183 -2.46 16.78 8.40
C GLN A 183 -1.14 17.16 9.07
N TYR A 184 -0.25 17.76 8.30
CA TYR A 184 0.90 18.53 8.78
C TYR A 184 0.59 20.02 8.59
N ASP A 185 1.28 20.91 9.30
CA ASP A 185 1.04 22.37 9.36
C ASP A 185 0.20 22.96 8.21
N THR A 186 0.71 22.88 6.97
CA THR A 186 0.08 23.47 5.78
C THR A 186 -0.33 22.45 4.72
N TRP A 187 -0.06 21.16 4.90
CA TRP A 187 -0.31 20.16 3.87
C TRP A 187 -0.98 18.90 4.44
N GLU A 188 -1.79 18.26 3.60
CA GLU A 188 -2.57 17.08 3.97
C GLU A 188 -2.22 15.93 3.01
N MET A 189 -1.89 14.78 3.57
CA MET A 189 -1.88 13.52 2.84
C MET A 189 -3.24 12.86 2.99
N GLN A 190 -3.85 12.44 1.88
CA GLN A 190 -5.07 11.64 1.90
C GLN A 190 -4.88 10.35 1.12
N LYS A 191 -5.43 9.25 1.64
CA LYS A 191 -5.41 7.93 1.00
C LYS A 191 -6.72 7.19 1.26
N ILE A 192 -7.21 6.49 0.25
CA ILE A 192 -8.26 5.49 0.45
C ILE A 192 -7.59 4.21 0.90
N VAL A 193 -8.07 3.65 2.01
CA VAL A 193 -7.45 2.47 2.64
C VAL A 193 -8.49 1.46 3.09
N THR A 194 -8.03 0.22 3.27
CA THR A 194 -8.77 -0.86 3.94
C THR A 194 -7.86 -1.48 5.01
N PRO A 195 -8.42 -2.06 6.09
CA PRO A 195 -7.65 -2.96 6.95
C PRO A 195 -7.08 -4.11 6.12
N VAL A 196 -5.84 -4.51 6.40
CA VAL A 196 -5.15 -5.57 5.64
C VAL A 196 -5.91 -6.89 5.69
N GLU A 197 -6.54 -7.23 6.81
CA GLU A 197 -7.35 -8.45 6.94
C GLU A 197 -8.63 -8.45 6.08
N LYS A 198 -8.97 -7.32 5.44
CA LYS A 198 -10.16 -7.16 4.58
C LYS A 198 -9.82 -7.10 3.09
N ILE A 199 -8.56 -7.24 2.69
CA ILE A 199 -8.17 -7.16 1.27
C ILE A 199 -8.91 -8.16 0.38
N ALA A 200 -9.29 -9.32 0.91
CA ALA A 200 -10.06 -10.34 0.20
C ALA A 200 -11.47 -9.88 -0.23
N ASN A 201 -11.93 -8.70 0.21
CA ASN A 201 -13.18 -8.11 -0.23
C ASN A 201 -13.04 -7.31 -1.55
N PHE A 202 -11.82 -7.10 -2.03
CA PHE A 202 -11.50 -6.30 -3.21
C PHE A 202 -10.86 -7.17 -4.29
N ASP A 203 -11.09 -6.84 -5.57
CA ASP A 203 -10.28 -7.38 -6.66
C ASP A 203 -8.86 -6.83 -6.57
N MET A 204 -7.87 -7.60 -7.03
CA MET A 204 -6.48 -7.19 -7.01
C MET A 204 -5.98 -7.04 -8.44
N VAL A 205 -5.47 -5.86 -8.78
CA VAL A 205 -4.67 -5.67 -9.99
C VAL A 205 -3.25 -6.10 -9.66
N VAL A 206 -2.73 -7.06 -10.40
CA VAL A 206 -1.40 -7.60 -10.21
C VAL A 206 -0.54 -7.19 -11.39
N ASN A 207 0.54 -6.48 -11.10
CA ASN A 207 1.61 -6.17 -12.04
C ASN A 207 2.85 -6.96 -11.61
N TYR A 208 2.90 -8.24 -11.98
CA TYR A 208 3.91 -9.15 -11.44
C TYR A 208 5.19 -9.12 -12.28
N CYS A 209 6.32 -8.97 -11.63
CA CYS A 209 7.64 -9.11 -12.23
C CYS A 209 8.58 -9.88 -11.30
N ASN A 210 9.32 -10.84 -11.87
CA ASN A 210 10.20 -11.74 -11.12
C ASN A 210 11.69 -11.59 -11.51
N LYS A 211 11.97 -11.13 -12.74
CA LYS A 211 13.33 -11.03 -13.30
C LYS A 211 13.83 -9.58 -13.38
N VAL A 212 13.02 -8.70 -13.96
CA VAL A 212 13.38 -7.32 -14.24
C VAL A 212 12.20 -6.44 -13.89
N LYS A 213 12.50 -5.28 -13.31
CA LYS A 213 11.51 -4.24 -13.06
C LYS A 213 10.91 -3.74 -14.36
N ILE A 214 9.58 -3.71 -14.42
CA ILE A 214 8.79 -3.14 -15.52
C ILE A 214 8.08 -1.88 -15.01
N LEU A 215 7.61 -1.04 -15.93
CA LEU A 215 6.82 0.13 -15.59
C LEU A 215 5.54 -0.27 -14.85
N GLU A 216 5.17 0.54 -13.85
CA GLU A 216 3.95 0.31 -13.08
C GLU A 216 2.69 0.59 -13.91
N TYR A 217 1.63 -0.17 -13.64
CA TYR A 217 0.32 0.09 -14.19
C TYR A 217 -0.20 1.45 -13.71
N ASN A 218 -0.54 2.33 -14.65
CA ASN A 218 -0.89 3.73 -14.37
C ASN A 218 -2.28 4.14 -14.88
N ARG A 219 -3.12 3.18 -15.29
CA ARG A 219 -4.47 3.46 -15.84
C ARG A 219 -5.57 3.35 -14.79
N PHE A 220 -5.25 3.66 -13.54
CA PHE A 220 -6.23 3.80 -12.46
C PHE A 220 -7.04 5.09 -12.63
N ASP A 221 -8.27 5.09 -12.14
CA ASP A 221 -9.13 6.27 -12.10
C ASP A 221 -8.56 7.30 -11.10
N GLU A 222 -8.64 8.59 -11.43
CA GLU A 222 -8.31 9.63 -10.47
C GLU A 222 -9.23 9.60 -9.25
N THR A 223 -8.64 9.79 -8.06
CA THR A 223 -9.39 9.80 -6.80
C THR A 223 -9.72 11.21 -6.38
N ASN A 224 -11.02 11.54 -6.35
CA ASN A 224 -11.52 12.77 -5.76
C ASN A 224 -11.85 12.56 -4.27
N TYR A 225 -10.93 12.95 -3.38
CA TYR A 225 -11.08 12.73 -1.93
C TYR A 225 -12.26 13.48 -1.29
N LYS A 226 -12.81 14.51 -1.95
CA LYS A 226 -13.98 15.27 -1.47
C LYS A 226 -15.28 14.46 -1.48
N GLU A 227 -15.30 13.32 -2.16
CA GLU A 227 -16.47 12.44 -2.28
C GLU A 227 -16.61 11.44 -1.11
N TYR A 228 -15.62 11.38 -0.23
CA TYR A 228 -15.50 10.39 0.84
C TYR A 228 -15.70 10.97 2.21
#